data_AF-A0A957FFH7-F1
#
_entry.id   AF-A0A957FFH7-F1
#
_cell.length_a   1.000
_cell.length_b   1.000
_cell.length_c   1.000
_cell.angle_alpha   90.00
_cell.angle_beta   90.00
_cell.angle_gamma   90.00
#
_symmetry.space_group_name_H-M   'P 1'
#
loop_
_entity.id
_entity.type
_entity.pdbx_description
1 polymer ?
#
loop_
_entity_poly.entity_id
_entity_poly.type
_entity_poly.pdbx_seq_one_letter_code
_entity_poly.pdbx_strand_id
1 'polypeptide(L)'
;MKRITMLLILLMLVFVFAITAYAAPPERETFEYDVVYPFADCGVEGVGDFWLFNHEVGGGHFKRFYDNDGNFIKEIGHQSGTDNIFAEGYPDKVVTGQFAFNWMVQFDPETGEYTFSDQVGTWWHIMLPGYGNIVHFAGMEGFQYDPDADEWSLIKDNGLRYVDMAPLCEYLAPSP
;
A
#
# COMPACT_ATOMS: atom_id res chain seq x y z
N MET A 1 52.02 -36.48 11.41
CA MET A 1 51.67 -35.27 10.62
C MET A 1 50.44 -35.48 9.73
N LYS A 2 50.42 -36.42 8.76
CA LYS A 2 49.26 -36.66 7.87
C LYS A 2 47.89 -36.82 8.58
N ARG A 3 47.84 -37.53 9.72
CA ARG A 3 46.59 -37.75 10.48
C ARG A 3 46.06 -36.48 11.16
N ILE A 4 46.94 -35.58 11.61
CA ILE A 4 46.56 -34.32 12.25
C ILE A 4 46.05 -33.33 11.18
N THR A 5 46.72 -33.28 10.02
CA THR A 5 46.28 -32.48 8.88
C THR A 5 44.91 -32.91 8.38
N MET A 6 44.66 -34.21 8.31
CA MET A 6 43.35 -34.74 7.88
C MET A 6 42.24 -34.42 8.89
N LEU A 7 42.53 -34.45 10.19
CA LEU A 7 41.61 -34.05 11.24
C LEU A 7 41.29 -32.55 11.20
N LEU A 8 42.28 -31.69 10.97
CA LEU A 8 42.08 -30.24 10.82
C LEU A 8 41.24 -29.89 9.60
N ILE A 9 41.47 -30.57 8.47
CA ILE A 9 40.67 -30.38 7.24
C ILE A 9 39.23 -30.85 7.47
N LEU A 10 39.02 -31.99 8.15
CA LEU A 10 37.68 -32.47 8.47
C LEU A 10 36.96 -31.51 9.42
N LEU A 11 37.66 -30.97 10.42
CA LEU A 11 37.11 -30.00 11.36
C LEU A 11 36.74 -28.70 10.64
N MET A 12 37.60 -28.17 9.76
CA MET A 12 37.29 -26.99 8.94
C MET A 12 36.10 -27.23 8.03
N LEU A 13 35.99 -28.40 7.38
CA LEU A 13 34.83 -28.73 6.54
C LEU A 13 33.53 -28.74 7.36
N VAL A 14 33.54 -29.32 8.56
CA VAL A 14 32.37 -29.30 9.46
C VAL A 14 32.02 -27.87 9.89
N PHE A 15 33.01 -27.00 10.13
CA PHE A 15 32.76 -25.58 10.43
C PHE A 15 32.24 -24.80 9.22
N VAL A 16 32.68 -25.11 7.99
CA VAL A 16 32.18 -24.48 6.76
C VAL A 16 30.72 -24.90 6.46
N PHE A 17 30.33 -26.15 6.75
CA PHE A 17 28.94 -26.59 6.62
C PHE A 17 28.02 -26.10 7.74
N ALA A 18 28.57 -25.68 8.89
CA ALA A 18 27.80 -25.11 10.00
C ALA A 18 27.49 -23.62 9.82
N ILE A 19 28.04 -22.95 8.79
CA ILE A 19 27.59 -21.64 8.35
C ILE A 19 26.33 -21.85 7.49
N THR A 20 25.27 -22.36 8.12
CA THR A 20 23.94 -22.30 7.53
C THR A 20 23.68 -20.83 7.21
N ALA A 21 23.43 -20.50 5.94
CA ALA A 21 23.03 -19.18 5.50
C ALA A 21 21.90 -18.67 6.42
N TYR A 22 22.26 -17.81 7.37
CA TYR A 22 21.35 -17.25 8.34
C TYR A 22 20.80 -15.98 7.71
N ALA A 23 19.75 -16.13 6.90
CA ALA A 23 18.97 -14.98 6.48
C ALA A 23 18.34 -14.37 7.74
N ALA A 24 18.63 -13.09 8.00
CA ALA A 24 18.03 -12.40 9.14
C ALA A 24 16.50 -12.52 9.06
N PRO A 25 15.80 -12.76 10.20
CA PRO A 25 14.35 -12.74 10.19
C PRO A 25 13.87 -11.36 9.71
N PRO A 26 12.73 -11.29 8.99
CA PRO A 26 12.24 -10.01 8.51
C PRO A 26 11.88 -9.11 9.68
N GLU A 27 12.22 -7.83 9.55
CA GLU A 27 11.77 -6.78 10.47
C GLU A 27 10.26 -6.63 10.36
N ARG A 28 9.58 -6.35 11.48
CA ARG A 28 8.13 -6.18 11.54
C ARG A 28 7.81 -4.86 12.18
N GLU A 29 6.93 -4.12 11.54
CA GLU A 29 6.47 -2.84 12.04
C GLU A 29 4.95 -2.73 11.89
N THR A 30 4.37 -1.88 12.73
CA THR A 30 2.97 -1.49 12.71
C THR A 30 2.91 0.02 12.65
N PHE A 31 1.91 0.56 11.98
CA PHE A 31 1.68 1.99 11.93
C PHE A 31 0.18 2.29 12.06
N GLU A 32 -0.11 3.50 12.50
CA GLU A 32 -1.45 4.06 12.58
C GLU A 32 -1.40 5.47 11.98
N TYR A 33 -2.52 5.93 11.45
CA TYR A 33 -2.64 7.27 10.90
C TYR A 33 -4.06 7.81 11.08
N ASP A 34 -4.12 9.13 11.14
CA ASP A 34 -5.33 9.94 11.25
C ASP A 34 -5.04 11.21 10.45
N VAL A 35 -5.57 11.29 9.23
CA VAL A 35 -5.23 12.34 8.27
C VAL A 35 -6.46 12.90 7.59
N VAL A 36 -6.43 14.20 7.28
CA VAL A 36 -7.49 14.89 6.54
C VAL A 36 -6.90 15.50 5.28
N TYR A 37 -7.50 15.24 4.13
CA TYR A 37 -7.05 15.77 2.84
C TYR A 37 -8.21 16.05 1.87
N PRO A 38 -8.02 16.96 0.89
CA PRO A 38 -9.02 17.21 -0.15
C PRO A 38 -9.28 15.95 -0.98
N PHE A 39 -10.55 15.61 -1.18
CA PHE A 39 -11.00 14.43 -1.90
C PHE A 39 -11.53 14.77 -3.30
N ALA A 40 -12.46 15.73 -3.40
CA ALA A 40 -13.06 16.10 -4.68
C ALA A 40 -13.60 17.53 -4.69
N ASP A 41 -13.62 18.17 -5.86
CA ASP A 41 -14.19 19.50 -6.09
C ASP A 41 -15.59 19.36 -6.71
N CYS A 42 -16.63 19.71 -5.95
CA CYS A 42 -18.02 19.63 -6.44
C CYS A 42 -18.40 20.75 -7.41
N GLY A 43 -17.53 21.75 -7.61
CA GLY A 43 -17.68 22.77 -8.63
C GLY A 43 -17.50 22.20 -10.04
N VAL A 44 -16.60 21.21 -10.19
CA VAL A 44 -16.38 20.49 -11.46
C VAL A 44 -17.60 19.65 -11.86
N GLU A 45 -18.30 19.10 -10.87
CA GLU A 45 -19.53 18.32 -11.08
C GLU A 45 -20.78 19.19 -11.31
N GLY A 46 -20.67 20.52 -11.19
CA GLY A 46 -21.78 21.45 -11.38
C GLY A 46 -22.84 21.41 -10.27
N VAL A 47 -22.54 20.80 -9.12
CA VAL A 47 -23.47 20.66 -7.99
C VAL A 47 -23.39 21.87 -7.04
N GLY A 48 -22.19 22.40 -6.81
CA GLY A 48 -21.98 23.57 -5.96
C GLY A 48 -20.49 23.91 -5.78
N ASP A 49 -20.20 25.13 -5.35
CA ASP A 49 -18.82 25.63 -5.17
C ASP A 49 -18.28 25.26 -3.77
N PHE A 50 -17.92 23.98 -3.58
CA PHE A 50 -17.34 23.49 -2.33
C PHE A 50 -16.49 22.23 -2.56
N TRP A 51 -15.55 21.99 -1.64
CA TRP A 51 -14.73 20.78 -1.63
C TRP A 51 -15.32 19.70 -0.72
N LEU A 52 -15.13 18.45 -1.12
CA LEU A 52 -15.22 17.29 -0.25
C LEU A 52 -13.83 16.99 0.32
N PHE A 53 -13.78 16.63 1.59
CA PHE A 53 -12.58 16.18 2.29
C PHE A 53 -12.76 14.73 2.74
N ASN A 54 -11.67 13.97 2.74
CA ASN A 54 -11.61 12.67 3.41
C ASN A 54 -10.88 12.82 4.73
N HIS A 55 -11.50 12.35 5.81
CA HIS A 55 -10.81 12.03 7.06
C HIS A 55 -10.56 10.52 7.10
N GLU A 56 -9.33 10.15 6.76
CA GLU A 56 -8.90 8.76 6.70
C GLU A 56 -8.27 8.36 8.03
N VAL A 57 -8.84 7.32 8.64
CA VAL A 57 -8.35 6.74 9.90
C VAL A 57 -8.07 5.28 9.69
N GLY A 58 -6.86 4.85 9.99
CA GLY A 58 -6.48 3.48 9.77
C GLY A 58 -5.11 3.13 10.31
N GLY A 59 -4.62 2.00 9.84
CA GLY A 59 -3.32 1.51 10.19
C GLY A 59 -2.99 0.24 9.43
N GLY A 60 -1.83 -0.31 9.75
CA GLY A 60 -1.34 -1.47 9.06
C GLY A 60 -0.14 -2.09 9.73
N HIS A 61 0.36 -3.11 9.07
CA HIS A 61 1.59 -3.78 9.44
C HIS A 61 2.33 -4.21 8.19
N PHE A 62 3.66 -4.22 8.28
CA PHE A 62 4.49 -4.70 7.20
C PHE A 62 5.68 -5.48 7.71
N LYS A 63 6.29 -6.20 6.78
CA LYS A 63 7.53 -6.96 6.98
C LYS A 63 8.55 -6.51 5.96
N ARG A 64 9.74 -6.14 6.44
CA ARG A 64 10.90 -5.82 5.58
C ARG A 64 11.87 -6.98 5.56
N PHE A 65 12.29 -7.34 4.36
CA PHE A 65 13.24 -8.40 4.10
C PHE A 65 14.56 -7.78 3.64
N TYR A 66 15.65 -8.38 4.12
CA TYR A 66 17.00 -7.95 3.81
C TYR A 66 17.80 -9.14 3.28
N ASP A 67 18.78 -8.86 2.42
CA ASP A 67 19.77 -9.87 2.05
C ASP A 67 20.80 -10.10 3.18
N ASN A 68 21.82 -10.92 2.92
CA ASN A 68 22.83 -11.25 3.93
C ASN A 68 23.76 -10.07 4.26
N ASP A 69 23.85 -9.08 3.37
CA ASP A 69 24.67 -7.88 3.53
C ASP A 69 23.88 -6.76 4.23
N GLY A 70 22.59 -6.98 4.46
CA GLY A 70 21.69 -6.04 5.13
C GLY A 70 21.02 -5.05 4.17
N ASN A 71 21.08 -5.28 2.86
CA ASN A 71 20.38 -4.44 1.88
C ASN A 71 18.90 -4.78 1.85
N PHE A 72 18.06 -3.76 1.72
CA PHE A 72 16.62 -3.93 1.64
C PHE A 72 16.22 -4.52 0.30
N ILE A 73 15.45 -5.61 0.30
CA ILE A 73 15.07 -6.32 -0.94
C ILE A 73 13.56 -6.30 -1.20
N LYS A 74 12.76 -6.25 -0.15
CA LYS A 74 11.30 -6.40 -0.27
C LYS A 74 10.57 -5.92 0.98
N GLU A 75 9.43 -5.29 0.76
CA GLU A 75 8.39 -5.10 1.76
C GLU A 75 7.14 -5.88 1.38
N ILE A 76 6.45 -6.44 2.36
CA ILE A 76 5.07 -6.89 2.20
C ILE A 76 4.25 -6.35 3.36
N GLY A 77 3.06 -5.85 3.09
CA GLY A 77 2.23 -5.27 4.13
C GLY A 77 0.74 -5.40 3.89
N HIS A 78 0.00 -5.03 4.92
CA HIS A 78 -1.45 -4.97 4.96
C HIS A 78 -1.89 -3.68 5.66
N GLN A 79 -2.89 -3.02 5.09
CA GLN A 79 -3.44 -1.76 5.57
C GLN A 79 -4.95 -1.84 5.46
N SER A 80 -5.61 -1.29 6.46
CA SER A 80 -7.05 -1.21 6.52
C SER A 80 -7.47 0.00 7.33
N GLY A 81 -8.66 0.50 7.05
CA GLY A 81 -9.18 1.65 7.75
C GLY A 81 -10.49 2.12 7.15
N THR A 82 -10.79 3.37 7.47
CA THR A 82 -12.07 4.00 7.23
C THR A 82 -11.85 5.34 6.53
N ASP A 83 -12.56 5.53 5.43
CA ASP A 83 -12.73 6.84 4.79
C ASP A 83 -13.96 7.52 5.36
N ASN A 84 -13.85 8.79 5.73
CA ASN A 84 -14.95 9.61 6.21
C ASN A 84 -15.05 10.86 5.36
N ILE A 85 -15.98 10.86 4.42
CA ILE A 85 -16.14 11.96 3.46
C ILE A 85 -17.16 12.97 3.96
N PHE A 86 -16.76 14.23 3.99
CA PHE A 86 -17.60 15.35 4.42
C PHE A 86 -17.36 16.59 3.57
N ALA A 87 -18.30 17.53 3.59
CA ALA A 87 -18.16 18.81 2.88
C ALA A 87 -17.38 19.83 3.71
N GLU A 88 -16.59 20.67 3.02
CA GLU A 88 -15.83 21.76 3.63
C GLU A 88 -16.70 22.64 4.53
N GLY A 89 -16.32 22.79 5.80
CA GLY A 89 -17.07 23.58 6.78
C GLY A 89 -18.30 22.90 7.38
N TYR A 90 -18.66 21.69 6.94
CA TYR A 90 -19.83 20.93 7.42
C TYR A 90 -19.47 19.47 7.79
N PRO A 91 -18.62 19.25 8.82
CA PRO A 91 -18.14 17.91 9.18
C PRO A 91 -19.19 16.99 9.81
N ASP A 92 -20.38 17.51 10.15
CA ASP A 92 -21.43 16.73 10.83
C ASP A 92 -22.13 15.71 9.90
N LYS A 93 -22.06 15.92 8.58
CA LYS A 93 -22.64 15.04 7.57
C LYS A 93 -21.52 14.25 6.90
N VAL A 94 -21.42 12.97 7.26
CA VAL A 94 -20.32 12.10 6.84
C VAL A 94 -20.85 10.91 6.05
N VAL A 95 -20.15 10.54 4.99
CA VAL A 95 -20.30 9.27 4.29
C VAL A 95 -19.07 8.42 4.59
N THR A 96 -19.29 7.23 5.12
CA THR A 96 -18.21 6.37 5.58
C THR A 96 -18.00 5.18 4.62
N GLY A 97 -16.75 4.96 4.23
CA GLY A 97 -16.27 3.80 3.47
C GLY A 97 -15.24 3.00 4.25
N GLN A 98 -15.03 1.74 3.88
CA GLN A 98 -13.98 0.89 4.45
C GLN A 98 -13.02 0.46 3.34
N PHE A 99 -11.72 0.46 3.62
CA PHE A 99 -10.71 -0.10 2.73
C PHE A 99 -9.88 -1.14 3.47
N ALA A 100 -9.35 -2.08 2.70
CA ALA A 100 -8.41 -3.08 3.15
C ALA A 100 -7.66 -3.63 1.94
N PHE A 101 -6.35 -3.48 1.94
CA PHE A 101 -5.51 -3.99 0.87
C PHE A 101 -4.17 -4.47 1.41
N ASN A 102 -3.51 -5.31 0.61
CA ASN A 102 -2.15 -5.74 0.83
C ASN A 102 -1.27 -5.08 -0.22
N TRP A 103 -0.03 -4.79 0.12
CA TRP A 103 0.98 -4.37 -0.85
C TRP A 103 2.21 -5.25 -0.76
N MET A 104 2.97 -5.23 -1.85
CA MET A 104 4.31 -5.75 -1.90
C MET A 104 5.15 -4.81 -2.74
N VAL A 105 6.33 -4.47 -2.26
CA VAL A 105 7.30 -3.64 -2.98
C VAL A 105 8.61 -4.38 -3.03
N GLN A 106 9.29 -4.38 -4.17
CA GLN A 106 10.63 -4.95 -4.33
C GLN A 106 11.65 -3.88 -4.70
N PHE A 107 12.89 -4.16 -4.31
CA PHE A 107 14.02 -3.29 -4.52
C PHE A 107 15.13 -4.06 -5.22
N ASP A 108 15.87 -3.35 -6.08
CA ASP A 108 17.15 -3.83 -6.55
C ASP A 108 18.19 -3.66 -5.42
N PRO A 109 18.83 -4.72 -4.92
CA PRO A 109 19.82 -4.60 -3.87
C PRO A 109 21.11 -3.89 -4.31
N GLU A 110 21.43 -3.86 -5.60
CA GLU A 110 22.64 -3.21 -6.12
C GLU A 110 22.48 -1.69 -6.21
N THR A 111 21.29 -1.21 -6.59
CA THR A 111 21.02 0.23 -6.76
C THR A 111 20.24 0.83 -5.60
N GLY A 112 19.52 0.01 -4.83
CA GLY A 112 18.59 0.44 -3.78
C GLY A 112 17.29 1.03 -4.32
N GLU A 113 17.04 0.93 -5.63
CA GLU A 113 15.86 1.50 -6.27
C GLU A 113 14.65 0.56 -6.21
N TYR A 114 13.46 1.16 -6.18
CA TYR A 114 12.19 0.45 -6.29
C TYR A 114 12.09 -0.17 -7.69
N THR A 115 11.90 -1.47 -7.78
CA THR A 115 11.77 -2.17 -9.08
C THR A 115 10.35 -2.57 -9.39
N PHE A 116 9.55 -2.79 -8.34
CA PHE A 116 8.23 -3.38 -8.49
C PHE A 116 7.32 -3.01 -7.32
N SER A 117 6.04 -2.80 -7.59
CA SER A 117 5.01 -2.57 -6.58
C SER A 117 3.71 -3.26 -6.99
N ASP A 118 3.21 -4.19 -6.17
CA ASP A 118 1.89 -4.79 -6.31
C ASP A 118 0.99 -4.34 -5.17
N GLN A 119 -0.27 -4.05 -5.48
CA GLN A 119 -1.31 -3.79 -4.50
C GLN A 119 -2.53 -4.66 -4.81
N VAL A 120 -3.12 -5.26 -3.79
CA VAL A 120 -4.29 -6.16 -3.93
C VAL A 120 -5.28 -5.94 -2.80
N GLY A 121 -6.52 -5.61 -3.14
CA GLY A 121 -7.61 -5.50 -2.19
C GLY A 121 -8.63 -4.46 -2.61
N THR A 122 -9.21 -3.79 -1.62
CA THR A 122 -10.14 -2.68 -1.79
C THR A 122 -9.47 -1.43 -1.27
N TRP A 123 -9.25 -0.45 -2.15
CA TRP A 123 -8.67 0.85 -1.80
C TRP A 123 -9.73 1.87 -1.42
N TRP A 124 -10.89 1.79 -2.08
CA TRP A 124 -12.01 2.68 -1.83
C TRP A 124 -13.31 1.90 -1.99
N HIS A 125 -14.21 2.05 -1.02
CA HIS A 125 -15.55 1.47 -1.09
C HIS A 125 -16.53 2.34 -0.33
N ILE A 126 -17.12 3.28 -1.05
CA ILE A 126 -18.06 4.27 -0.55
C ILE A 126 -19.44 3.94 -1.12
N MET A 127 -20.42 3.81 -0.22
CA MET A 127 -21.82 3.55 -0.56
C MET A 127 -22.72 4.66 -0.03
N LEU A 128 -23.65 5.12 -0.86
CA LEU A 128 -24.71 6.03 -0.45
C LEU A 128 -26.05 5.31 -0.30
N PRO A 129 -26.83 5.60 0.76
CA PRO A 129 -28.20 5.14 0.88
C PRO A 129 -29.03 5.54 -0.35
N GLY A 130 -29.66 4.56 -1.00
CA GLY A 130 -30.51 4.78 -2.19
C GLY A 130 -29.78 4.78 -3.53
N TYR A 131 -28.45 4.95 -3.56
CA TYR A 131 -27.65 4.95 -4.79
C TYR A 131 -26.76 3.70 -4.91
N GLY A 132 -26.39 3.08 -3.79
CA GLY A 132 -25.47 1.94 -3.78
C GLY A 132 -24.01 2.41 -3.81
N ASN A 133 -23.14 1.67 -4.51
CA ASN A 133 -21.73 2.07 -4.67
C ASN A 133 -21.66 3.37 -5.45
N ILE A 134 -20.88 4.33 -4.95
CA ILE A 134 -20.57 5.59 -5.63
C ILE A 134 -19.06 5.71 -5.90
N VAL A 135 -18.22 5.12 -5.06
CA VAL A 135 -16.79 4.97 -5.31
C VAL A 135 -16.43 3.55 -4.94
N HIS A 136 -15.90 2.78 -5.90
CA HIS A 136 -15.44 1.43 -5.62
C HIS A 136 -14.20 1.11 -6.45
N PHE A 137 -13.05 1.15 -5.78
CA PHE A 137 -11.77 0.71 -6.30
C PHE A 137 -11.37 -0.57 -5.57
N ALA A 138 -11.39 -1.68 -6.30
CA ALA A 138 -10.95 -2.97 -5.79
C ALA A 138 -10.30 -3.80 -6.89
N GLY A 139 -9.45 -4.75 -6.51
CA GLY A 139 -8.75 -5.64 -7.42
C GLY A 139 -7.25 -5.63 -7.19
N MET A 140 -6.49 -5.58 -8.27
CA MET A 140 -5.04 -5.66 -8.24
C MET A 140 -4.40 -4.71 -9.24
N GLU A 141 -3.41 -3.95 -8.76
CA GLU A 141 -2.54 -3.11 -9.57
C GLU A 141 -1.09 -3.56 -9.37
N GLY A 142 -0.35 -3.61 -10.46
CA GLY A 142 1.07 -3.94 -10.46
C GLY A 142 1.83 -2.93 -11.30
N PHE A 143 2.84 -2.33 -10.71
CA PHE A 143 3.71 -1.34 -11.32
C PHE A 143 5.13 -1.87 -11.37
N GLN A 144 5.82 -1.59 -12.48
CA GLN A 144 7.23 -1.88 -12.64
C GLN A 144 7.95 -0.59 -13.02
N TYR A 145 9.07 -0.35 -12.37
CA TYR A 145 9.93 0.78 -12.71
C TYR A 145 10.86 0.38 -13.87
N ASP A 146 10.91 1.22 -14.89
CA ASP A 146 11.86 1.12 -15.99
C ASP A 146 13.02 2.11 -15.74
N PRO A 147 14.22 1.63 -15.34
CA PRO A 147 15.35 2.48 -15.03
C PRO A 147 15.94 3.17 -16.28
N ASP A 148 15.74 2.60 -17.48
CA ASP A 148 16.25 3.22 -18.70
C ASP A 148 15.39 4.44 -19.09
N ALA A 149 14.11 4.43 -18.72
CA ALA A 149 13.15 5.50 -18.97
C ALA A 149 12.94 6.45 -17.79
N ASP A 150 13.36 6.08 -16.57
CA ASP A 150 13.04 6.78 -15.30
C ASP A 150 11.52 6.94 -15.12
N GLU A 151 10.76 5.89 -15.44
CA GLU A 151 9.29 5.91 -15.46
C GLU A 151 8.68 4.66 -14.84
N TRP A 152 7.49 4.83 -14.23
CA TRP A 152 6.68 3.73 -13.72
C TRP A 152 5.66 3.29 -14.75
N SER A 153 5.69 2.00 -15.10
CA SER A 153 4.73 1.38 -16.00
C SER A 153 3.72 0.54 -15.23
N LEU A 154 2.43 0.76 -15.50
CA LEU A 154 1.36 -0.14 -15.07
C LEU A 154 1.44 -1.43 -15.91
N ILE A 155 1.89 -2.51 -15.30
CA ILE A 155 2.06 -3.81 -15.96
C ILE A 155 0.90 -4.76 -15.67
N LYS A 156 0.07 -4.43 -14.69
CA LYS A 156 -1.07 -5.24 -14.29
C LYS A 156 -2.17 -4.35 -13.75
N ASP A 157 -3.35 -4.45 -14.35
CA ASP A 157 -4.57 -3.87 -13.82
C ASP A 157 -5.70 -4.88 -14.00
N ASN A 158 -6.15 -5.41 -12.87
CA ASN A 158 -7.26 -6.35 -12.81
C ASN A 158 -8.15 -5.95 -11.64
N GLY A 159 -9.04 -5.00 -11.88
CA GLY A 159 -9.91 -4.49 -10.84
C GLY A 159 -11.18 -3.84 -11.35
N LEU A 160 -12.07 -3.61 -10.40
CA LEU A 160 -13.22 -2.73 -10.57
C LEU A 160 -12.77 -1.31 -10.28
N ARG A 161 -13.01 -0.40 -11.22
CA ARG A 161 -12.93 1.04 -11.00
C ARG A 161 -14.29 1.64 -11.32
N TYR A 162 -14.93 2.18 -10.30
CA TYR A 162 -16.21 2.86 -10.44
C TYR A 162 -16.19 4.13 -9.59
N VAL A 163 -16.56 5.26 -10.21
CA VAL A 163 -16.71 6.55 -9.55
C VAL A 163 -17.94 7.24 -10.13
N ASP A 164 -18.79 7.74 -9.25
CA ASP A 164 -19.90 8.64 -9.55
C ASP A 164 -19.94 9.72 -8.47
N MET A 165 -19.33 10.87 -8.77
CA MET A 165 -19.14 11.96 -7.80
C MET A 165 -20.36 12.84 -7.64
N ALA A 166 -21.20 12.97 -8.66
CA ALA A 166 -22.36 13.85 -8.62
C ALA A 166 -23.34 13.48 -7.48
N PRO A 167 -23.74 12.20 -7.29
CA PRO A 167 -24.55 11.80 -6.14
C PRO A 167 -23.90 12.08 -4.79
N LEU A 168 -22.57 11.94 -4.69
CA LEU A 168 -21.84 12.23 -3.45
C LEU A 168 -21.86 13.72 -3.13
N CYS A 169 -21.59 14.56 -4.13
CA CYS A 169 -21.68 16.00 -4.03
C CYS A 169 -23.10 16.46 -3.67
N GLU A 170 -24.12 15.93 -4.34
CA GLU A 170 -25.53 16.26 -4.05
C GLU A 170 -25.91 15.82 -2.64
N TYR A 171 -25.49 14.61 -2.24
CA TYR A 171 -25.79 14.09 -0.92
C TYR A 171 -25.10 14.92 0.15
N LEU A 172 -23.85 15.35 -0.02
CA LEU A 172 -23.10 16.10 0.98
C LEU A 172 -23.24 17.63 0.89
N ALA A 173 -23.99 18.14 -0.09
CA ALA A 173 -24.17 19.56 -0.29
C ALA A 173 -24.60 20.28 1.01
N PRO A 174 -23.99 21.43 1.33
CA PRO A 174 -24.42 22.28 2.44
C PRO A 174 -25.91 22.58 2.35
N SER A 175 -26.62 22.46 3.48
CA SER A 175 -28.01 22.91 3.52
C SER A 175 -28.07 24.44 3.45
N PRO A 176 -29.02 25.02 2.71
CA PRO A 176 -29.20 26.47 2.63
C PRO A 176 -29.65 27.10 3.96
#